data_AF-A0A848YS13-F1
#
_entry.id   AF-A0A848YS13-F1
#
_cell.length_a   1.000
_cell.length_b   1.000
_cell.length_c   1.000
_cell.angle_alpha   90.00
_cell.angle_beta   90.00
_cell.angle_gamma   90.00
#
_symmetry.space_group_name_H-M   'P 1'
#
loop_
_entity.id
_entity.type
_entity.pdbx_description
1 polymer ?
#
loop_
_entity_poly.entity_id
_entity_poly.type
_entity_poly.pdbx_seq_one_letter_code
_entity_poly.pdbx_strand_id
1 'polypeptide(L)' 'MIRSLPDLPAMTEFGLAIARKLKAGDVVALQGNLGAGKTTLARAII' A
#
# COMPACT_ATOMS: atom_id res chain seq x y z
N MET A 1 -7.47 3.74 -12.84
CA MET A 1 -7.74 2.28 -12.75
C MET A 1 -7.94 1.93 -11.29
N ILE A 2 -9.02 1.24 -10.94
CA ILE A 2 -9.30 0.80 -9.56
C ILE A 2 -8.83 -0.66 -9.46
N ARG A 3 -8.04 -0.99 -8.42
CA ARG A 3 -7.61 -2.36 -8.12
C ARG A 3 -8.38 -2.87 -6.90
N SER A 4 -9.01 -4.03 -7.04
CA SER A 4 -9.61 -4.73 -5.90
C SER A 4 -8.52 -5.41 -5.08
N LEU A 5 -8.58 -5.28 -3.75
CA LEU A 5 -7.67 -5.89 -2.78
C LEU A 5 -8.52 -6.62 -1.74
N PRO A 6 -9.00 -7.83 -2.06
CA PRO A 6 -10.05 -8.51 -1.29
C PRO A 6 -9.55 -9.06 0.06
N ASP A 7 -8.24 -9.24 0.22
CA ASP A 7 -7.63 -9.85 1.39
C ASP A 7 -6.26 -9.25 1.74
N LEU A 8 -5.69 -9.73 2.86
CA LEU A 8 -4.39 -9.28 3.37
C LEU A 8 -3.21 -9.70 2.46
N PRO A 9 -3.17 -10.91 1.87
CA PRO A 9 -2.16 -11.26 0.87
C PRO A 9 -2.14 -10.29 -0.32
N ALA A 10 -3.30 -9.95 -0.90
CA ALA A 10 -3.39 -9.00 -2.00
C ALA A 10 -2.89 -7.59 -1.61
N MET A 11 -3.20 -7.13 -0.39
CA MET A 11 -2.63 -5.89 0.15
C MET A 11 -1.11 -5.95 0.28
N THR A 12 -0.58 -7.08 0.74
CA THR A 12 0.87 -7.29 0.89
C THR A 12 1.58 -7.26 -0.45
N GLU A 13 1.08 -8.01 -1.43
CA GLU A 13 1.62 -8.03 -2.80
C GLU A 13 1.59 -6.64 -3.43
N PHE A 14 0.51 -5.89 -3.20
CA PHE A 14 0.41 -4.52 -3.68
C PHE A 14 1.43 -3.59 -3.01
N GLY A 15 1.61 -3.67 -1.69
CA GLY A 15 2.63 -2.92 -0.97
C GLY A 15 4.05 -3.21 -1.48
N LEU A 16 4.39 -4.49 -1.68
CA LEU A 16 5.68 -4.90 -2.27
C LEU A 16 5.87 -4.36 -3.69
N ALA A 17 4.81 -4.34 -4.51
CA ALA A 17 4.86 -3.79 -5.86
C ALA A 17 5.08 -2.26 -5.86
N ILE A 18 4.58 -1.54 -4.84
CA ILE A 18 4.90 -0.12 -4.62
C ILE A 18 6.35 0.02 -4.19
N ALA A 19 6.78 -0.71 -3.15
CA ALA A 19 8.13 -0.63 -2.58
C ALA A 19 9.23 -0.82 -3.65
N ARG A 20 9.05 -1.78 -4.57
CA ARG A 20 9.97 -2.03 -5.69
C ARG A 20 10.13 -0.84 -6.66
N LYS A 21 9.20 0.11 -6.67
CA LYS A 21 9.23 1.29 -7.54
C LYS A 21 9.71 2.55 -6.83
N LEU A 22 9.71 2.56 -5.50
CA LEU A 22 10.13 3.72 -4.71
C LEU A 22 11.64 3.90 -4.77
N LYS A 23 12.06 5.16 -4.77
CA LYS A 23 13.44 5.60 -4.69
C LYS A 23 13.66 6.47 -3.46
N ALA A 24 14.91 6.64 -3.07
CA ALA A 24 15.26 7.54 -1.99
C ALA A 24 14.78 8.97 -2.31
N GLY A 25 14.06 9.57 -1.36
CA GLY A 25 13.46 10.91 -1.52
C GLY A 25 11.99 10.89 -1.96
N ASP A 26 11.43 9.75 -2.36
CA ASP A 26 10.00 9.65 -2.69
C ASP A 26 9.12 9.80 -1.44
N VAL A 27 7.97 10.43 -1.60
CA VAL A 27 6.95 10.60 -0.56
C VAL A 27 5.62 10.01 -1.04
N VAL A 28 5.04 9.11 -0.24
CA VAL A 28 3.76 8.46 -0.55
C VAL A 28 2.71 8.89 0.47
N ALA A 29 1.64 9.53 0.00
CA ALA A 29 0.48 9.88 0.81
C ALA A 29 -0.60 8.78 0.72
N LEU A 30 -1.03 8.25 1.86
CA LEU A 30 -2.14 7.29 1.96
C LEU A 30 -3.38 7.99 2.50
N GLN A 31 -4.48 7.92 1.75
CA GLN A 31 -5.77 8.55 2.10
C GLN A 31 -6.90 7.53 2.14
N GLY A 32 -7.88 7.77 3.00
CA GLY A 32 -9.03 6.89 3.20
C GLY A 32 -9.57 6.97 4.61
N ASN A 33 -10.78 6.44 4.81
CA ASN A 33 -11.49 6.47 6.09
C ASN A 33 -10.77 5.66 7.19
N LEU A 34 -11.25 5.78 8.44
CA LEU A 34 -10.82 4.90 9.53
C LEU A 34 -11.10 3.44 9.16
N GLY A 35 -10.13 2.56 9.40
CA GLY A 35 -10.26 1.14 9.03
C GLY A 35 -10.02 0.83 7.54
N ALA A 36 -9.75 1.82 6.67
CA ALA A 36 -9.52 1.59 5.23
C ALA A 36 -8.22 0.83 4.88
N GLY A 37 -7.50 0.27 5.85
CA GLY A 37 -6.28 -0.51 5.59
C GLY A 37 -5.01 0.31 5.31
N LYS A 38 -5.00 1.63 5.53
CA LYS A 38 -3.82 2.51 5.30
C LYS A 38 -2.56 2.02 6.04
N THR A 39 -2.68 1.72 7.33
CA THR A 39 -1.55 1.20 8.13
C THR A 39 -1.10 -0.17 7.66
N THR A 40 -2.04 -1.02 7.25
CA THR A 40 -1.73 -2.33 6.67
C THR A 40 -0.93 -2.19 5.39
N LEU A 41 -1.31 -1.27 4.50
CA LEU A 41 -0.57 -1.00 3.27
C LEU A 41 0.82 -0.41 3.56
N ALA A 42 0.91 0.55 4.49
CA ALA A 42 2.19 1.14 4.87
C ALA A 42 3.18 0.07 5.35
N ARG A 43 2.74 -0.86 6.21
CA ARG A 43 3.56 -1.99 6.70
C ARG A 43 3.94 -3.01 5.62
N ALA A 44 3.22 -3.05 4.51
CA ALA A 44 3.60 -3.87 3.37
C ALA A 44 4.61 -3.16 2.44
N ILE A 45 4.76 -1.84 2.57
CA ILE A 45 5.72 -1.04 1.82
C ILE A 45 7.08 -0.98 2.54
N ILE A 46 7.08 -0.84 3.88
CA ILE A 46 8.28 -0.67 4.73
C ILE A 46 8.43 -1.75 5.80
#